data_AF-A0A971TEB1-F1
#
_entry.id   AF-A0A971TEB1-F1
#
_cell.length_a   1.000
_cell.length_b   1.000
_cell.length_c   1.000
_cell.angle_alpha   90.00
_cell.angle_beta   90.00
_cell.angle_gamma   90.00
#
_symmetry.space_group_name_H-M   'P 1'
#
loop_
_entity.id
_entity.type
_entity.pdbx_description
1 polymer ?
#
loop_
_entity_poly.entity_id
_entity_poly.type
_entity_poly.pdbx_seq_one_letter_code
_entity_poly.pdbx_strand_id
1 'polypeptide(L)'
;MRTYEMMFVLKPDLAEETIAETKERLQKILNDFGGEYIGEADGWGKRRLAYHIEDYIEGIYSVWFFNGKPETVAELDRVIKLSDRFLRHMIIRQDEK
;
A
#
# COMPACT_ATOMS: atom_id res chain seq x y z
N MET A 1 -12.28 5.95 -15.10
CA MET A 1 -11.46 5.52 -13.94
C MET A 1 -10.69 4.28 -14.36
N ARG A 2 -9.49 4.09 -13.82
CA ARG A 2 -8.66 2.92 -14.12
C ARG A 2 -8.56 2.08 -12.86
N THR A 3 -8.52 0.77 -13.03
CA THR A 3 -8.29 -0.17 -11.93
C THR A 3 -6.79 -0.30 -11.69
N TYR A 4 -6.42 -0.15 -10.43
CA TYR A 4 -5.05 -0.27 -9.96
C TYR A 4 -4.98 -1.33 -8.86
N GLU A 5 -3.84 -1.99 -8.82
CA GLU A 5 -3.41 -2.87 -7.75
C GLU A 5 -2.20 -2.23 -7.08
N MET A 6 -2.25 -2.09 -5.76
CA MET A 6 -1.15 -1.58 -4.97
C MET A 6 -0.73 -2.63 -3.96
N MET A 7 0.50 -3.11 -4.10
CA MET A 7 1.17 -3.91 -3.09
C MET A 7 2.07 -3.01 -2.27
N PHE A 8 2.01 -3.12 -0.95
CA PHE A 8 2.95 -2.47 -0.07
C PHE A 8 3.40 -3.40 1.06
N VAL A 9 4.61 -3.13 1.53
CA VAL A 9 5.29 -3.85 2.60
C VAL A 9 5.54 -2.87 3.73
N LEU A 10 4.91 -3.12 4.87
CA LEU A 10 5.12 -2.36 6.10
C LEU A 10 6.24 -2.97 6.94
N LYS A 11 6.87 -2.11 7.74
CA LYS A 11 7.84 -2.52 8.75
C LYS A 11 7.22 -3.49 9.77
N PRO A 12 7.90 -4.59 10.14
CA PRO A 12 7.35 -5.64 11.00
C PRO A 12 7.29 -5.26 12.49
N ASP A 13 7.95 -4.18 12.89
CA ASP A 13 8.01 -3.63 14.25
C ASP A 13 6.88 -2.63 14.55
N LEU A 14 6.06 -2.29 13.55
CA LEU A 14 4.90 -1.42 13.76
C LEU A 14 3.84 -2.12 14.60
N ALA A 15 3.25 -1.40 15.55
CA ALA A 15 2.10 -1.86 16.31
C ALA A 15 0.87 -2.00 15.39
N GLU A 16 -0.03 -2.95 15.71
CA GLU A 16 -1.26 -3.17 14.94
C GLU A 16 -2.12 -1.91 14.82
N GLU A 17 -2.16 -1.08 15.87
CA GLU A 17 -2.85 0.21 15.85
C GLU A 17 -2.25 1.18 14.81
N THR A 18 -0.92 1.25 14.72
CA THR A 18 -0.23 2.09 13.72
C THR A 18 -0.44 1.58 12.30
N ILE A 19 -0.55 0.26 12.12
CA ILE A 19 -0.88 -0.35 10.83
C ILE A 19 -2.30 0.04 10.42
N ALA A 20 -3.27 -0.10 11.33
CA ALA A 20 -4.66 0.29 11.09
C ALA A 20 -4.78 1.79 10.75
N GLU A 21 -4.13 2.68 11.53
CA GLU A 21 -4.09 4.12 11.27
C GLU A 21 -3.53 4.43 9.87
N THR A 22 -2.45 3.76 9.49
CA THR A 22 -1.81 3.94 8.18
C THR A 22 -2.76 3.53 7.06
N LYS A 23 -3.46 2.41 7.22
CA LYS A 23 -4.48 1.94 6.27
C LYS A 23 -5.64 2.94 6.17
N GLU A 24 -6.20 3.39 7.29
CA GLU A 24 -7.27 4.40 7.28
C GLU A 24 -6.85 5.71 6.61
N ARG A 25 -5.61 6.16 6.85
CA ARG A 25 -5.06 7.35 6.20
C ARG A 25 -4.98 7.20 4.69
N LEU A 26 -4.51 6.06 4.19
CA LEU A 26 -4.46 5.78 2.75
C LEU A 26 -5.86 5.74 2.13
N GLN A 27 -6.85 5.15 2.82
CA GLN A 27 -8.23 5.15 2.37
C GLN A 27 -8.83 6.56 2.31
N LYS A 28 -8.53 7.41 3.29
CA LYS A 28 -8.95 8.83 3.26
C LYS A 28 -8.38 9.56 2.05
N ILE A 29 -7.08 9.45 1.81
CA ILE A 29 -6.44 10.07 0.64
C ILE A 29 -7.04 9.55 -0.66
N LEU A 30 -7.28 8.24 -0.75
CA LEU A 30 -7.92 7.66 -1.92
C LEU A 30 -9.29 8.31 -2.18
N ASN A 31 -10.12 8.44 -1.15
CA ASN A 31 -11.45 9.06 -1.24
C ASN A 31 -11.37 10.57 -1.58
N ASP A 32 -10.44 11.31 -0.95
CA ASP A 32 -10.26 12.75 -1.17
C ASP A 32 -9.91 13.08 -2.63
N PHE A 33 -9.15 12.19 -3.29
CA PHE A 33 -8.77 12.33 -4.69
C PHE A 33 -9.74 11.62 -5.66
N GLY A 34 -10.95 11.30 -5.18
CA GLY A 34 -12.03 10.70 -5.98
C GLY A 34 -11.71 9.29 -6.50
N GLY A 35 -10.84 8.57 -5.80
CA GLY A 35 -10.66 7.14 -5.95
C GLY A 35 -11.67 6.34 -5.13
N GLU A 36 -11.86 5.08 -5.50
CA GLU A 36 -12.78 4.15 -4.85
C GLU A 36 -11.98 2.91 -4.41
N TYR A 37 -12.01 2.62 -3.12
CA TYR A 37 -11.40 1.40 -2.57
C TYR A 37 -12.28 0.19 -2.91
N ILE A 38 -11.71 -0.80 -3.59
CA ILE A 38 -12.43 -2.02 -3.98
C ILE A 38 -12.27 -3.11 -2.93
N GLY A 39 -11.07 -3.26 -2.37
CA GLY A 39 -10.80 -4.28 -1.36
C GLY A 39 -9.32 -4.57 -1.13
N GLU A 40 -9.04 -5.40 -0.13
CA GLU A 40 -7.71 -5.93 0.18
C GLU A 40 -7.70 -7.42 -0.15
N ALA A 41 -6.61 -7.93 -0.70
CA ALA A 41 -6.44 -9.36 -0.97
C ALA A 41 -6.20 -10.11 0.35
N ASP A 42 -7.03 -11.12 0.62
CA ASP A 42 -6.87 -11.99 1.77
C ASP A 42 -5.64 -12.92 1.64
N GLY A 43 -4.98 -13.21 2.76
CA GLY A 43 -3.87 -14.18 2.84
C GLY A 43 -2.46 -13.58 2.77
N TRP A 44 -2.34 -12.25 2.70
CA TRP A 44 -1.09 -11.53 2.91
C TRP A 44 -0.98 -11.06 4.36
N GLY A 45 0.23 -11.09 4.90
CA GLY A 45 0.50 -10.82 6.31
C GLY A 45 2.01 -10.78 6.54
N LYS A 46 2.47 -11.10 7.74
CA LYS A 46 3.90 -11.14 8.05
C LYS A 46 4.59 -12.27 7.27
N ARG A 47 5.55 -11.91 6.41
CA ARG A 47 6.34 -12.87 5.60
C ARG A 47 7.81 -12.49 5.62
N ARG A 48 8.67 -13.50 5.47
CA ARG A 48 10.12 -13.32 5.32
C ARG A 48 10.44 -12.75 3.93
N LEU A 49 11.26 -11.69 3.91
CA LEU A 49 11.76 -11.07 2.69
C LEU A 49 12.85 -11.95 2.05
N ALA A 50 13.00 -11.88 0.73
CA ALA A 50 14.06 -12.60 0.02
C ALA A 50 15.47 -12.09 0.37
N TYR A 51 15.57 -10.83 0.79
CA TYR A 51 16.80 -10.16 1.22
C TYR A 51 16.46 -9.08 2.25
N HIS A 52 17.46 -8.60 2.97
CA HIS A 52 17.30 -7.55 3.97
C HIS A 52 16.97 -6.22 3.31
N ILE A 53 15.95 -5.54 3.82
CA ILE A 53 15.60 -4.17 3.43
C ILE A 53 15.64 -3.34 4.71
N GLU A 54 16.49 -2.30 4.76
CA GLU A 54 16.68 -1.48 5.97
C GLU A 54 16.90 -2.33 7.24
N ASP A 55 17.73 -3.38 7.14
CA ASP A 55 18.01 -4.36 8.20
C ASP A 55 16.84 -5.26 8.64
N TYR A 56 15.68 -5.16 7.99
CA TYR A 56 14.54 -6.05 8.24
C TYR A 56 14.61 -7.32 7.38
N ILE A 57 14.39 -8.47 8.02
CA ILE A 57 14.25 -9.80 7.39
C ILE A 57 12.81 -10.18 7.08
N GLU A 58 11.86 -9.50 7.70
CA GLU A 58 10.43 -9.76 7.61
C GLU A 58 9.70 -8.47 7.26
N GLY A 59 8.55 -8.60 6.61
CA GLY A 59 7.69 -7.46 6.30
C GLY A 59 6.22 -7.89 6.32
N ILE A 60 5.34 -6.94 6.58
CA ILE A 60 3.90 -7.17 6.57
C ILE A 60 3.39 -6.77 5.20
N TYR A 61 2.94 -7.75 4.43
CA TYR A 61 2.43 -7.54 3.08
C TYR A 61 0.94 -7.24 3.11
N SER A 62 0.54 -6.23 2.34
CA SER A 62 -0.85 -5.93 2.02
C SER A 62 -0.97 -5.62 0.53
N VAL A 63 -2.04 -6.11 -0.08
CA VAL A 63 -2.36 -5.88 -1.49
C VAL A 63 -3.74 -5.29 -1.59
N TRP A 64 -3.85 -4.11 -2.18
CA TRP A 64 -5.09 -3.35 -2.28
C TRP A 64 -5.49 -3.17 -3.73
N PHE A 65 -6.80 -3.29 -3.97
CA PHE A 65 -7.43 -2.98 -5.24
C PHE A 65 -8.21 -1.69 -5.10
N PHE A 66 -8.03 -0.78 -6.05
CA PHE A 66 -8.78 0.47 -6.07
C PHE A 66 -8.98 0.98 -7.50
N ASN A 67 -10.06 1.73 -7.70
CA ASN A 67 -10.27 2.51 -8.90
C ASN A 67 -9.84 3.95 -8.66
N GLY A 68 -9.19 4.57 -9.63
CA GLY A 68 -8.73 5.95 -9.46
C GLY A 68 -8.39 6.65 -10.76
N LYS A 69 -8.06 7.94 -10.63
CA LYS A 69 -7.42 8.73 -11.68
C LYS A 69 -5.89 8.61 -11.53
N PRO A 70 -5.11 8.91 -12.59
CA PRO A 70 -3.65 8.96 -12.48
C PRO A 70 -3.14 9.91 -11.39
N GLU A 71 -3.86 11.01 -11.14
CA GLU A 71 -3.55 11.98 -10.07
C GLU A 71 -3.64 11.34 -8.67
N THR A 72 -4.64 10.49 -8.43
CA THR A 72 -4.81 9.73 -7.19
C THR A 72 -3.60 8.83 -6.92
N VAL A 73 -3.10 8.15 -7.97
CA VAL A 73 -1.92 7.28 -7.88
C VAL A 73 -0.66 8.08 -7.56
N ALA A 74 -0.49 9.24 -8.20
CA ALA A 74 0.66 10.11 -7.96
C ALA A 74 0.70 10.60 -6.50
N GLU A 75 -0.44 10.96 -5.93
CA GLU A 75 -0.49 11.39 -4.52
C GLU A 75 -0.26 10.22 -3.55
N LEU A 76 -0.81 9.04 -3.83
CA LEU A 76 -0.55 7.83 -3.03
C LEU A 76 0.95 7.48 -3.03
N ASP A 77 1.59 7.49 -4.19
CA ASP A 77 3.05 7.28 -4.30
C ASP A 77 3.83 8.32 -3.48
N ARG A 78 3.44 9.59 -3.56
CA ARG A 78 4.06 10.68 -2.79
C ARG A 78 3.94 10.47 -1.28
N VAL A 79 2.74 10.15 -0.79
CA VAL A 79 2.49 9.97 0.65
C VAL A 79 3.21 8.74 1.20
N ILE A 80 3.23 7.65 0.44
CA ILE A 80 3.95 6.43 0.84
C ILE A 80 5.45 6.70 0.94
N LYS A 81 6.04 7.39 -0.05
CA LYS A 81 7.46 7.79 -0.03
C LYS A 81 7.83 8.74 1.11
N LEU A 82 6.88 9.56 1.55
CA LEU A 82 7.06 10.48 2.69
C LEU A 82 6.95 9.77 4.05
N SER A 83 6.48 8.53 4.08
CA SER A 83 6.25 7.81 5.31
C SER A 83 7.33 6.76 5.54
N ASP A 84 8.03 6.88 6.68
CA ASP A 84 9.08 5.93 7.08
C ASP A 84 8.55 4.54 7.51
N ARG A 85 7.23 4.33 7.43
CA ARG A 85 6.54 3.09 7.83
C ARG A 85 6.58 2.00 6.75
N PHE A 86 6.83 2.38 5.50
CA PHE A 86 6.82 1.48 4.35
C PHE A 86 8.25 1.08 3.98
N LEU A 87 8.49 -0.22 3.84
CA LEU A 87 9.75 -0.74 3.30
C LEU A 87 9.77 -0.70 1.77
N ARG A 88 8.61 -0.99 1.15
CA ARG A 88 8.47 -1.00 -0.30
C ARG A 88 7.01 -0.88 -0.69
N HIS A 89 6.76 -0.27 -1.85
CA HIS A 89 5.47 -0.29 -2.50
C HIS A 89 5.62 -0.48 -4.00
N MET A 90 4.54 -0.93 -4.63
CA MET A 90 4.41 -1.09 -6.06
C MET A 90 2.96 -0.84 -6.43
N ILE A 91 2.73 0.08 -7.36
CA ILE A 91 1.39 0.36 -7.89
C ILE A 91 1.40 -0.05 -9.36
N ILE A 92 0.49 -0.95 -9.72
CA ILE A 92 0.34 -1.52 -11.06
C ILE A 92 -1.04 -1.14 -11.58
N ARG A 93 -1.11 -0.73 -12.84
CA ARG A 93 -2.39 -0.56 -13.54
C ARG A 93 -2.84 -1.93 -14.06
N GLN A 94 -4.03 -2.39 -13.69
CA GLN A 94 -4.54 -3.71 -14.13
C GLN A 94 -5.02 -3.76 -15.59
N ASP A 95 -4.90 -2.66 -16.33
CA ASP A 95 -5.47 -2.48 -17.67
C ASP A 95 -4.56 -2.94 -18.81
N GLU A 96 -3.42 -3.56 -18.54
CA GLU A 96 -2.52 -4.09 -19.57
C GLU A 96 -2.22 -5.57 -19.33
N LYS A 97 -2.86 -6.42 -20.15
CA LYS A 97 -2.33 -7.73 -20.56
C LYS A 97 -1.81 -7.61 -21.99
#